data_AF-A0A9X0D2U8-F1
#
_entry.id   AF-A0A9X0D2U8-F1
#
_cell.length_a   1.000
_cell.length_b   1.000
_cell.length_c   1.000
_cell.angle_alpha   90.00
_cell.angle_beta   90.00
_cell.angle_gamma   90.00
#
_symmetry.space_group_name_H-M   'P 1'
#
loop_
_entity.id
_entity.type
_entity.pdbx_description
1 polymer ?
#
loop_
_entity_poly.entity_id
_entity_poly.type
_entity_poly.pdbx_seq_one_letter_code
_entity_poly.pdbx_strand_id
1 'polypeptide(L)'
;MQHPHGCPFKNVLPKQDPDVFCVSKDPNRPCFMAGDDRTNENQGLTSMHTLWLRQHNRIAKELSRITNFDAARIFQETRKIIGAQLQVITYNEFLPLILGEQTIKDFDLMLLKGKTFFKGYKTDVNPSIFSGFAVAAYRFGHSLIQDEFRRFSQEGFQCQYCNHEKDEFFSIPMKDFGNPFYLYEKCEGGIDSIFRGLVKNAAAKADENFPVLSKKTCSGVLATCQT
;
A
#
# COMPACT_ATOMS: atom_id res chain seq x y z
N MET A 1 -24.84 13.25 4.57
CA MET A 1 -24.60 14.18 5.69
C MET A 1 -23.54 15.18 5.27
N GLN A 2 -23.93 16.45 5.09
CA GLN A 2 -22.96 17.54 4.90
C GLN A 2 -22.40 17.92 6.27
N HIS A 3 -21.07 17.90 6.40
CA HIS A 3 -20.39 18.27 7.64
C HIS A 3 -20.21 19.81 7.71
N PRO A 4 -20.25 20.43 8.91
CA PRO A 4 -20.38 21.88 9.05
C PRO A 4 -19.12 22.71 8.77
N HIS A 5 -18.02 22.12 8.28
CA HIS A 5 -16.81 22.87 7.92
C HIS A 5 -16.15 22.26 6.67
N GLY A 6 -16.24 22.99 5.55
CA GLY A 6 -15.23 23.26 4.51
C GLY A 6 -14.39 22.15 3.84
N CYS A 7 -14.32 20.93 4.36
CA CYS A 7 -13.38 19.91 3.88
C CYS A 7 -14.15 18.63 3.48
N PRO A 8 -14.45 18.43 2.18
CA PRO A 8 -15.23 17.29 1.72
C PRO A 8 -14.45 15.99 1.93
N PHE A 9 -15.09 15.01 2.58
CA PHE A 9 -14.50 13.69 2.75
C PHE A 9 -14.57 12.92 1.44
N LYS A 10 -13.40 12.61 0.86
CA LYS A 10 -13.33 11.66 -0.26
C LYS A 10 -13.67 10.26 0.26
N ASN A 11 -14.21 9.40 -0.60
CA ASN A 11 -14.57 8.03 -0.24
C ASN A 11 -13.38 7.30 0.39
N VAL A 12 -13.63 6.65 1.53
CA VAL A 12 -12.70 5.75 2.22
C VAL A 12 -13.20 4.32 2.11
N LEU A 13 -12.41 3.37 2.58
CA LEU A 13 -12.83 1.98 2.67
C LEU A 13 -14.08 1.81 3.56
N PRO A 14 -14.88 0.75 3.37
CA PRO A 14 -15.97 0.41 4.27
C PRO A 14 -15.47 0.19 5.71
N LYS A 15 -16.37 0.34 6.68
CA LYS A 15 -16.08 0.04 8.09
C LYS A 15 -15.85 -1.46 8.26
N GLN A 16 -14.89 -1.83 9.11
CA GLN A 16 -14.66 -3.20 9.53
C GLN A 16 -15.86 -3.74 10.31
N ASP A 17 -16.08 -5.05 10.17
CA ASP A 17 -17.03 -5.77 11.01
C ASP A 17 -16.70 -5.57 12.50
N PRO A 18 -17.66 -5.17 13.36
CA PRO A 18 -17.44 -5.02 14.79
C PRO A 18 -16.88 -6.25 15.51
N ASP A 19 -17.12 -7.46 14.97
CA ASP A 19 -16.65 -8.72 15.56
C ASP A 19 -15.17 -9.01 15.25
N VAL A 20 -14.56 -8.27 14.33
CA VAL A 20 -13.14 -8.38 13.99
C VAL A 20 -12.32 -7.38 14.81
N PHE A 21 -11.15 -7.82 15.25
CA PHE A 21 -10.24 -6.99 16.04
C PHE A 21 -9.95 -5.66 15.35
N CYS A 22 -10.12 -4.56 16.10
CA CYS A 22 -9.77 -3.22 15.69
C CYS A 22 -9.05 -2.50 16.85
N VAL A 23 -7.93 -1.85 16.54
CA VAL A 23 -7.17 -1.06 17.53
C VAL A 23 -7.98 0.15 18.00
N SER A 24 -8.73 0.78 17.10
CA SER A 24 -9.61 1.90 17.44
C SER A 24 -10.83 1.43 18.22
N LYS A 25 -11.05 2.06 19.38
CA LYS A 25 -12.27 1.90 20.19
C LYS A 25 -13.31 2.98 19.91
N ASP A 26 -13.00 3.97 19.07
CA ASP A 26 -13.90 5.06 18.72
C ASP A 26 -14.89 4.60 17.64
N PRO A 27 -16.21 4.50 17.92
CA PRO A 27 -17.20 4.07 16.94
C PRO A 27 -17.34 5.02 15.74
N ASN A 28 -16.86 6.26 15.87
CA ASN A 28 -16.82 7.24 14.79
C ASN A 28 -15.59 7.09 13.90
N ARG A 29 -14.57 6.35 14.37
CA ARG A 29 -13.30 6.09 13.66
C ARG A 29 -12.96 4.60 13.69
N PRO A 30 -13.84 3.73 13.17
CA PRO A 30 -13.57 2.30 13.16
C PRO A 30 -12.41 1.95 12.22
N CYS A 31 -11.91 0.73 12.33
CA CYS A 31 -11.02 0.17 11.33
C CYS A 31 -11.75 -0.05 9.99
N PHE A 32 -10.98 -0.36 8.96
CA PHE A 32 -11.44 -0.47 7.59
C PHE A 32 -11.47 -1.92 7.10
N MET A 33 -12.46 -2.24 6.29
CA MET A 33 -12.57 -3.53 5.60
C MET A 33 -12.02 -3.43 4.18
N ALA A 34 -11.20 -4.41 3.78
CA ALA A 34 -10.85 -4.65 2.37
C ALA A 34 -10.63 -6.14 2.13
N GLY A 35 -10.09 -6.50 0.96
CA GLY A 35 -9.85 -7.90 0.59
C GLY A 35 -8.67 -8.59 1.29
N ASP A 36 -7.93 -7.89 2.16
CA ASP A 36 -6.84 -8.44 2.98
C ASP A 36 -7.00 -7.98 4.43
N ASP A 37 -6.90 -8.89 5.39
CA ASP A 37 -7.16 -8.62 6.82
C ASP A 37 -6.14 -7.66 7.46
N ARG A 38 -4.98 -7.46 6.82
CA ARG A 38 -3.91 -6.56 7.29
C ARG A 38 -4.09 -5.14 6.79
N THR A 39 -5.22 -4.82 6.17
CA THR A 39 -5.51 -3.47 5.65
C THR A 39 -5.31 -2.36 6.69
N ASN A 40 -5.50 -2.67 7.98
CA ASN A 40 -5.31 -1.77 9.11
C ASN A 40 -3.97 -1.99 9.84
N GLU A 41 -2.93 -2.51 9.20
CA GLU A 41 -1.64 -2.68 9.86
C GLU A 41 -0.91 -1.33 10.01
N ASN A 42 -0.81 -0.57 8.91
CA ASN A 42 -0.29 0.79 8.93
C ASN A 42 -1.08 1.71 7.98
N GLN A 43 -1.01 3.01 8.22
CA GLN A 43 -1.80 4.03 7.54
C GLN A 43 -1.40 4.20 6.07
N GLY A 44 -0.14 3.92 5.72
CA GLY A 44 0.31 3.87 4.32
C GLY A 44 -0.38 2.75 3.54
N LEU A 45 -0.46 1.54 4.13
CA LEU A 45 -1.14 0.39 3.55
C LEU A 45 -2.64 0.66 3.40
N THR A 46 -3.32 1.14 4.44
CA THR A 46 -4.75 1.49 4.35
C THR A 46 -5.03 2.55 3.28
N SER A 47 -4.12 3.52 3.15
CA SER A 47 -4.16 4.53 2.10
C SER A 47 -4.08 3.87 0.71
N MET A 48 -3.12 2.96 0.48
CA MET A 48 -3.00 2.17 -0.76
C MET A 48 -4.28 1.40 -1.09
N HIS A 49 -4.87 0.70 -0.13
CA HIS A 49 -6.14 0.00 -0.33
C HIS A 49 -7.27 0.96 -0.74
N THR A 50 -7.33 2.14 -0.11
CA THR A 50 -8.32 3.16 -0.46
C THR A 50 -8.13 3.70 -1.88
N LEU A 51 -6.89 3.91 -2.33
CA LEU A 51 -6.59 4.34 -3.70
C LEU A 51 -7.09 3.32 -4.72
N TRP A 52 -6.82 2.04 -4.50
CA TRP A 52 -7.28 0.98 -5.40
C TRP A 52 -8.81 0.85 -5.44
N LEU A 53 -9.49 1.03 -4.31
CA LEU A 53 -10.95 1.13 -4.27
C LEU A 53 -11.47 2.30 -5.11
N ARG A 54 -10.87 3.50 -4.94
CA ARG A 54 -11.25 4.69 -5.71
C ARG A 54 -11.02 4.50 -7.21
N GLN A 55 -9.92 3.88 -7.59
CA GLN A 55 -9.58 3.60 -8.99
C GLN A 55 -10.52 2.55 -9.59
N HIS A 56 -10.90 1.50 -8.85
CA HIS A 56 -11.95 0.56 -9.26
C HIS A 56 -13.25 1.31 -9.54
N ASN A 57 -13.75 2.08 -8.58
CA ASN A 57 -15.01 2.80 -8.73
C ASN A 57 -14.98 3.85 -9.87
N ARG A 58 -13.82 4.47 -10.12
CA ARG A 58 -13.63 5.36 -11.26
C ARG A 58 -13.79 4.62 -12.58
N ILE A 59 -13.10 3.50 -12.78
CA ILE A 59 -13.20 2.70 -14.00
C ILE A 59 -14.61 2.14 -14.18
N ALA A 60 -15.22 1.61 -13.11
CA ALA A 60 -16.57 1.05 -13.16
C ALA A 60 -17.60 2.09 -13.62
N LYS A 61 -17.48 3.34 -13.14
CA LYS A 61 -18.33 4.47 -13.56
C LYS A 61 -18.14 4.86 -15.02
N GLU A 62 -16.92 4.76 -15.55
CA GLU A 62 -16.70 5.01 -16.98
C GLU A 62 -17.22 3.85 -17.84
N LEU A 63 -17.00 2.60 -17.43
CA LEU A 63 -17.56 1.44 -18.13
C LEU A 63 -19.09 1.48 -18.18
N SER A 64 -19.76 1.90 -17.09
CA SER A 64 -21.22 2.03 -17.07
C SER A 64 -21.77 3.10 -18.01
N ARG A 65 -20.93 4.05 -18.45
CA ARG A 65 -21.32 5.12 -19.39
C ARG A 65 -21.11 4.72 -20.84
N ILE A 66 -20.09 3.91 -21.12
CA ILE A 66 -19.67 3.58 -22.50
C ILE A 66 -20.11 2.17 -22.93
N THR A 67 -20.71 1.39 -22.04
CA THR A 67 -21.18 0.01 -22.31
C THR A 67 -22.59 -0.20 -21.80
N ASN A 68 -23.29 -1.21 -22.35
CA ASN A 68 -24.58 -1.68 -21.86
C ASN A 68 -24.44 -2.90 -20.92
N PHE A 69 -23.28 -3.04 -20.26
CA PHE A 69 -23.04 -4.15 -19.34
C PHE A 69 -23.87 -4.02 -18.07
N ASP A 70 -24.29 -5.16 -17.51
CA ASP A 70 -24.87 -5.19 -16.17
C ASP A 70 -23.80 -4.92 -15.09
N ALA A 71 -24.25 -4.69 -13.86
CA ALA A 71 -23.37 -4.38 -12.74
C ALA A 71 -22.33 -5.48 -12.44
N ALA A 72 -22.72 -6.75 -12.58
CA ALA A 72 -21.82 -7.88 -12.33
C ALA A 72 -20.69 -7.94 -13.36
N ARG A 73 -21.02 -7.69 -14.64
CA ARG A 73 -20.07 -7.63 -15.73
C ARG A 73 -19.14 -6.41 -15.59
N ILE A 74 -19.66 -5.24 -15.24
CA ILE A 74 -18.85 -4.04 -14.97
C ILE A 74 -17.84 -4.31 -13.86
N PHE A 75 -18.27 -4.94 -12.77
CA PHE A 75 -17.39 -5.29 -11.66
C PHE A 75 -16.25 -6.22 -12.11
N GLN A 76 -16.56 -7.30 -12.83
CA GLN A 76 -15.54 -8.26 -13.28
C GLN A 76 -14.57 -7.65 -14.31
N GLU A 77 -15.07 -6.87 -15.27
CA GLU A 77 -14.20 -6.18 -16.24
C GLU A 77 -13.31 -5.14 -15.57
N THR A 78 -13.85 -4.40 -14.60
CA THR A 78 -13.07 -3.46 -13.81
C THR A 78 -12.00 -4.18 -12.98
N ARG A 79 -12.37 -5.28 -12.30
CA ARG A 79 -11.43 -6.12 -11.53
C ARG A 79 -10.31 -6.65 -12.41
N LYS A 80 -10.63 -7.08 -13.64
CA LYS A 80 -9.64 -7.53 -14.63
C LYS A 80 -8.67 -6.40 -15.00
N ILE A 81 -9.16 -5.18 -15.23
CA ILE A 81 -8.32 -4.00 -15.52
C ILE A 81 -7.41 -3.67 -14.33
N ILE A 82 -7.94 -3.65 -13.10
CA ILE A 82 -7.14 -3.42 -11.88
C ILE A 82 -6.03 -4.48 -11.74
N GLY A 83 -6.35 -5.76 -11.96
CA GLY A 83 -5.36 -6.83 -11.96
C GLY A 83 -4.24 -6.60 -12.98
N ALA A 84 -4.58 -6.16 -14.18
CA ALA A 84 -3.59 -5.79 -15.21
C ALA A 84 -2.76 -4.56 -14.80
N GLN A 85 -3.36 -3.53 -14.20
CA GLN A 85 -2.62 -2.36 -13.70
C GLN A 85 -1.59 -2.76 -12.64
N LEU A 86 -1.99 -3.61 -11.69
CA LEU A 86 -1.09 -4.14 -10.66
C LEU A 86 0.05 -4.95 -11.29
N GLN A 87 -0.25 -5.86 -12.22
CA GLN A 87 0.78 -6.65 -12.91
C GLN A 87 1.76 -5.75 -13.69
N VAL A 88 1.26 -4.73 -14.39
CA VAL A 88 2.12 -3.80 -15.13
C VAL A 88 3.03 -3.04 -14.16
N ILE A 89 2.50 -2.44 -13.10
CA ILE A 89 3.32 -1.73 -12.10
C ILE A 89 4.35 -2.69 -11.49
N THR A 90 3.95 -3.91 -11.12
CA THR A 90 4.85 -4.88 -10.52
C THR A 90 6.00 -5.25 -11.45
N TYR A 91 5.72 -5.68 -12.68
CA TYR A 91 6.75 -6.19 -13.59
C TYR A 91 7.54 -5.08 -14.30
N ASN A 92 6.93 -3.93 -14.57
CA ASN A 92 7.57 -2.85 -15.31
C ASN A 92 8.31 -1.85 -14.42
N GLU A 93 7.82 -1.61 -13.20
CA GLU A 93 8.33 -0.53 -12.34
C GLU A 93 8.97 -1.10 -11.08
N PHE A 94 8.28 -1.98 -10.35
CA PHE A 94 8.75 -2.46 -9.06
C PHE A 94 9.89 -3.48 -9.16
N LEU A 95 9.68 -4.60 -9.88
CA LEU A 95 10.68 -5.67 -9.94
C LEU A 95 12.03 -5.23 -10.52
N PRO A 96 12.12 -4.39 -11.56
CA PRO A 96 13.40 -3.91 -12.07
C PRO A 96 14.20 -3.10 -11.05
N LEU A 97 13.52 -2.31 -10.20
CA LEU A 97 14.17 -1.53 -9.15
C LEU A 97 14.74 -2.41 -8.03
N ILE A 98 14.09 -3.54 -7.74
CA ILE A 98 14.49 -4.44 -6.65
C ILE A 98 15.52 -5.49 -7.12
N LEU A 99 15.32 -6.08 -8.30
CA LEU A 99 16.12 -7.21 -8.78
C LEU A 99 17.28 -6.78 -9.71
N GLY A 100 17.23 -5.55 -10.23
CA GLY A 100 18.17 -5.05 -11.24
C GLY A 100 17.86 -5.56 -12.65
N GLU A 101 18.32 -4.81 -13.66
CA GLU A 101 18.02 -5.11 -15.06
C GLU A 101 18.52 -6.49 -15.53
N GLN A 102 19.67 -6.95 -15.01
CA GLN A 102 20.26 -8.21 -15.43
C GLN A 102 19.35 -9.39 -15.04
N THR A 103 18.90 -9.44 -13.78
CA THR A 103 17.97 -10.46 -13.30
C THR A 103 16.66 -10.46 -14.09
N ILE A 104 16.12 -9.27 -14.40
CA ILE A 104 14.91 -9.16 -15.21
C ILE A 104 15.09 -9.78 -16.60
N LYS A 105 16.27 -9.62 -17.21
CA LYS A 105 16.60 -10.22 -18.51
C LYS A 105 16.82 -11.73 -18.41
N ASP A 106 17.59 -12.18 -17.41
CA ASP A 106 17.94 -13.59 -17.23
C ASP A 106 16.71 -14.49 -16.98
N PHE A 107 15.68 -13.94 -16.33
CA PHE A 107 14.43 -14.65 -16.04
C PHE A 107 13.26 -14.29 -16.98
N ASP A 108 13.51 -13.55 -18.06
CA ASP A 108 12.50 -13.13 -19.06
C ASP A 108 11.25 -12.48 -18.42
N LEU A 109 11.48 -11.56 -17.47
CA LEU A 109 10.42 -10.87 -16.72
C LEU A 109 9.98 -9.55 -17.37
N MET A 110 10.52 -9.19 -18.54
CA MET A 110 10.18 -7.95 -19.22
C MET A 110 8.79 -8.02 -19.84
N LEU A 111 8.04 -6.92 -19.74
CA LEU A 111 6.78 -6.81 -20.47
C LEU A 111 7.03 -6.73 -21.99
N LEU A 112 6.16 -7.39 -22.75
CA LEU A 112 6.15 -7.27 -24.21
C LEU A 112 5.81 -5.83 -24.63
N LYS A 113 6.56 -5.31 -25.60
CA LYS A 113 6.37 -3.96 -26.13
C LYS A 113 5.32 -3.92 -27.24
N GLY A 114 4.67 -2.77 -27.39
CA GLY A 114 3.72 -2.51 -28.48
C GLY A 114 2.35 -3.16 -28.25
N LYS A 115 1.69 -3.56 -29.34
CA LYS A 115 0.33 -4.14 -29.32
C LYS A 115 0.34 -5.67 -29.41
N THR A 116 1.40 -6.30 -28.93
CA THR A 116 1.55 -7.75 -28.97
C THR A 116 1.02 -8.38 -27.68
N PHE A 117 0.41 -9.57 -27.80
CA PHE A 117 -0.10 -10.31 -26.65
C PHE A 117 0.88 -11.41 -26.23
N PHE A 118 1.03 -11.60 -24.93
CA PHE A 118 1.81 -12.71 -24.38
C PHE A 118 1.12 -14.05 -24.71
N LYS A 119 1.86 -14.96 -25.36
CA LYS A 119 1.38 -16.29 -25.75
C LYS A 119 2.09 -17.42 -24.99
N GLY A 120 2.94 -17.09 -24.02
CA GLY A 120 3.78 -18.05 -23.29
C GLY A 120 3.13 -18.64 -22.04
N TYR A 121 1.79 -18.58 -21.91
CA TYR A 121 1.11 -19.21 -20.78
C TYR A 121 1.30 -20.72 -20.83
N LYS A 122 1.80 -21.29 -19.73
CA LYS A 122 2.12 -22.72 -19.58
C LYS A 122 1.26 -23.30 -18.47
N THR A 123 0.45 -24.30 -18.78
CA THR A 123 -0.50 -24.92 -17.83
C THR A 123 0.15 -25.80 -16.78
N ASP A 124 1.39 -26.23 -17.04
CA ASP A 124 2.20 -27.11 -16.18
C ASP A 124 3.07 -26.34 -15.18
N VAL A 125 3.09 -25.01 -15.23
CA VAL A 125 3.77 -24.17 -14.24
C VAL A 125 2.96 -24.14 -12.95
N ASN A 126 3.59 -24.44 -11.82
CA ASN A 126 2.98 -24.27 -10.50
C ASN A 126 3.04 -22.78 -10.07
N PRO A 127 1.90 -22.08 -9.96
CA PRO A 127 1.88 -20.65 -9.61
C PRO A 127 1.86 -20.42 -8.09
N SER A 128 2.00 -21.47 -7.27
CA SER A 128 1.95 -21.37 -5.81
C SER A 128 3.13 -20.57 -5.26
N ILE A 129 2.87 -19.79 -4.21
CA ILE A 129 3.92 -19.02 -3.53
C ILE A 129 4.83 -19.96 -2.74
N PHE A 130 6.14 -19.87 -2.96
CA PHE A 130 7.12 -20.58 -2.16
C PHE A 130 7.11 -20.10 -0.71
N SER A 131 7.16 -21.02 0.26
CA SER A 131 7.16 -20.68 1.69
C SER A 131 8.30 -19.72 2.04
N GLY A 132 9.51 -19.97 1.54
CA GLY A 132 10.68 -19.10 1.76
C GLY A 132 10.48 -17.68 1.23
N PHE A 133 9.72 -17.52 0.13
CA PHE A 133 9.36 -16.20 -0.38
C PHE A 133 8.39 -15.49 0.59
N ALA A 134 7.33 -16.16 1.01
CA ALA A 134 6.28 -15.59 1.86
C ALA A 134 6.77 -15.25 3.29
N VAL A 135 7.61 -16.08 3.88
CA VAL A 135 8.00 -15.94 5.31
C VAL A 135 9.31 -15.18 5.51
N ALA A 136 10.18 -15.10 4.49
CA ALA A 136 11.50 -14.52 4.64
C ALA A 136 11.85 -13.55 3.50
N ALA A 137 11.98 -14.01 2.26
CA ALA A 137 12.60 -13.20 1.20
C ALA A 137 11.81 -11.91 0.92
N TYR A 138 10.48 -11.98 0.81
CA TYR A 138 9.65 -10.80 0.54
C TYR A 138 9.44 -9.89 1.76
N ARG A 139 10.06 -10.21 2.90
CA ARG A 139 10.14 -9.33 4.08
C ARG A 139 11.33 -8.37 4.04
N PHE A 140 12.15 -8.38 2.98
CA PHE A 140 13.22 -7.39 2.80
C PHE A 140 12.70 -5.94 2.94
N GLY A 141 11.43 -5.70 2.55
CA GLY A 141 10.78 -4.41 2.70
C GLY A 141 10.74 -3.87 4.14
N HIS A 142 10.86 -4.71 5.17
CA HIS A 142 10.95 -4.24 6.55
C HIS A 142 12.21 -3.40 6.82
N SER A 143 13.29 -3.57 6.06
CA SER A 143 14.48 -2.71 6.17
C SER A 143 14.34 -1.37 5.45
N LEU A 144 13.27 -1.19 4.67
CA LEU A 144 12.96 0.05 3.94
C LEU A 144 12.00 0.98 4.71
N ILE A 145 11.49 0.53 5.86
CA ILE A 145 10.52 1.26 6.67
C ILE A 145 11.22 2.42 7.39
N GLN A 146 10.59 3.59 7.34
CA GLN A 146 10.99 4.78 8.09
C GLN A 146 10.32 4.80 9.46
N ASP A 147 10.87 5.56 10.41
CA ASP A 147 10.31 5.69 11.76
C ASP A 147 8.99 6.47 11.80
N GLU A 148 8.67 7.21 10.73
CA GLU A 148 7.43 7.97 10.60
C GLU A 148 6.96 8.11 9.14
N PHE A 149 5.65 8.24 8.95
CA PHE A 149 5.08 8.74 7.70
C PHE A 149 4.92 10.25 7.78
N ARG A 150 5.72 10.99 6.98
CA ARG A 150 5.48 12.43 6.80
C ARG A 150 4.21 12.66 6.00
N ARG A 151 3.47 13.71 6.34
CA ARG A 151 2.21 14.08 5.71
C ARG A 151 2.33 15.47 5.12
N PHE A 152 2.02 15.63 3.83
CA PHE A 152 2.15 16.92 3.16
C PHE A 152 0.79 17.52 2.78
N SER A 153 0.69 18.85 2.88
CA SER A 153 -0.36 19.61 2.22
C SER A 153 -0.17 19.56 0.69
N GLN A 154 -1.13 20.10 -0.07
CA GLN A 154 -1.00 20.15 -1.53
C GLN A 154 0.16 21.06 -1.93
N GLU A 155 0.26 22.20 -1.24
CA GLU A 155 1.26 23.24 -1.40
C GLU A 155 2.64 22.70 -1.04
N GLY A 156 2.76 22.05 0.12
CA GLY A 156 4.01 21.47 0.58
C GLY A 156 4.51 20.35 -0.31
N PHE A 157 3.63 19.56 -0.94
CA PHE A 157 4.04 18.54 -1.90
C PHE A 157 4.60 19.13 -3.21
N GLN A 158 3.93 20.15 -3.76
CA GLN A 158 4.33 20.83 -4.99
C GLN A 158 5.59 21.69 -4.84
N CYS A 159 5.88 22.13 -3.62
CA CYS A 159 7.01 22.99 -3.35
C CYS A 159 8.33 22.23 -3.29
N GLN A 160 9.33 22.71 -4.04
CA GLN A 160 10.67 22.12 -4.08
C GLN A 160 11.56 22.60 -2.92
N TYR A 161 11.33 23.81 -2.40
CA TYR A 161 12.06 24.43 -1.29
C TYR A 161 11.10 25.19 -0.38
N CYS A 162 10.56 24.52 0.63
CA CYS A 162 9.56 25.08 1.53
C CYS A 162 9.98 24.91 2.99
N ASN A 163 9.90 26.00 3.77
CA ASN A 163 10.21 26.07 5.20
C ASN A 163 9.03 26.72 5.97
N HIS A 164 7.77 26.54 5.53
CA HIS A 164 6.62 27.07 6.24
C HIS A 164 5.89 25.99 7.04
N GLU A 165 5.43 26.35 8.23
CA GLU A 165 4.66 25.47 9.15
C GLU A 165 3.36 24.91 8.54
N LYS A 166 2.90 25.44 7.40
CA LYS A 166 1.66 25.00 6.72
C LYS A 166 1.88 23.99 5.59
N ASP A 167 3.13 23.64 5.29
CA ASP A 167 3.48 22.75 4.19
C ASP A 167 3.37 21.26 4.57
N GLU A 168 3.42 20.97 5.87
CA GLU A 168 3.36 19.63 6.43
C GLU A 168 2.30 19.54 7.52
N PHE A 169 1.64 18.38 7.61
CA PHE A 169 0.83 18.00 8.76
C PHE A 169 1.70 17.16 9.70
N PHE A 170 1.27 16.99 10.95
CA PHE A 170 1.99 16.15 11.92
C PHE A 170 2.30 14.77 11.34
N SER A 171 3.54 14.32 11.45
CA SER A 171 3.92 12.99 10.99
C SER A 171 3.18 11.91 11.80
N ILE A 172 3.02 10.74 11.18
CA ILE A 172 2.46 9.56 11.86
C ILE A 172 3.65 8.70 12.32
N PRO A 173 3.88 8.56 13.64
CA PRO A 173 4.92 7.67 14.12
C PRO A 173 4.62 6.23 13.71
N MET A 174 5.60 5.50 13.18
CA MET A 174 5.41 4.11 12.75
C MET A 174 4.93 3.22 13.89
N LYS A 175 5.31 3.54 15.14
CA LYS A 175 4.84 2.85 16.36
C LYS A 175 3.31 2.90 16.57
N ASP A 176 2.58 3.78 15.89
CA ASP A 176 1.11 3.90 15.99
C ASP A 176 0.40 2.93 15.02
N PHE A 177 0.85 1.68 15.01
CA PHE A 177 0.30 0.62 14.15
C PHE A 177 -1.19 0.42 14.38
N GLY A 178 -1.91 0.31 13.27
CA GLY A 178 -3.35 0.06 13.20
C GLY A 178 -4.28 1.11 13.78
N ASN A 179 -3.76 2.27 14.18
CA ASN A 179 -4.60 3.40 14.55
C ASN A 179 -5.14 4.12 13.30
N PRO A 180 -6.46 4.07 13.01
CA PRO A 180 -7.02 4.70 11.82
C PRO A 180 -7.24 6.21 11.99
N PHE A 181 -6.93 6.79 13.16
CA PHE A 181 -7.21 8.18 13.52
C PHE A 181 -6.84 9.18 12.41
N TYR A 182 -5.60 9.13 11.93
CA TYR A 182 -5.07 10.05 10.91
C TYR A 182 -5.79 9.97 9.56
N LEU A 183 -6.36 8.82 9.22
CA LEU A 183 -7.11 8.62 7.97
C LEU A 183 -8.47 9.35 8.02
N TYR A 184 -8.98 9.62 9.22
CA TYR A 184 -10.22 10.35 9.46
C TYR A 184 -10.01 11.87 9.63
N GLU A 185 -8.77 12.36 9.71
CA GLU A 185 -8.44 13.78 9.89
C GLU A 185 -8.61 14.58 8.59
N LYS A 186 -9.86 14.88 8.24
CA LYS A 186 -10.23 15.50 6.96
C LYS A 186 -9.56 16.85 6.72
N CYS A 187 -9.50 17.68 7.75
CA CYS A 187 -8.92 19.01 7.69
C CYS A 187 -7.39 18.98 7.74
N GLU A 188 -6.80 17.85 8.14
CA GLU A 188 -5.35 17.64 8.16
C GLU A 188 -4.89 16.72 7.02
N GLY A 189 -5.61 16.81 5.89
CA GLY A 189 -5.25 16.16 4.64
C GLY A 189 -5.55 14.66 4.53
N GLY A 190 -5.90 13.99 5.64
CA GLY A 190 -6.31 12.58 5.68
C GLY A 190 -5.42 11.67 4.82
N ILE A 191 -6.05 10.79 4.04
CA ILE A 191 -5.38 9.85 3.14
C ILE A 191 -4.47 10.53 2.11
N ASP A 192 -4.91 11.66 1.54
CA ASP A 192 -4.16 12.32 0.46
C ASP A 192 -2.81 12.83 0.93
N SER A 193 -2.73 13.31 2.18
CA SER A 193 -1.46 13.77 2.78
C SER A 193 -0.45 12.65 3.00
N ILE A 194 -0.93 11.46 3.39
CA ILE A 194 -0.11 10.26 3.58
C ILE A 194 0.47 9.82 2.23
N PHE A 195 -0.36 9.80 1.19
CA PHE A 195 0.11 9.49 -0.17
C PHE A 195 1.19 10.43 -0.67
N ARG A 196 1.02 11.74 -0.46
CA ARG A 196 2.07 12.71 -0.81
C ARG A 196 3.37 12.41 -0.06
N GLY A 197 3.26 11.99 1.20
CA GLY A 197 4.38 11.47 1.99
C GLY A 197 5.07 10.28 1.33
N LEU A 198 4.31 9.24 0.99
CA LEU A 198 4.83 8.02 0.33
C LEU A 198 5.54 8.31 -1.00
N VAL A 199 5.12 9.36 -1.72
CA VAL A 199 5.74 9.75 -3.00
C VAL A 199 6.95 10.65 -2.80
N LYS A 200 6.91 11.58 -1.84
CA LYS A 200 7.95 12.61 -1.65
C LYS A 200 9.11 12.14 -0.78
N ASN A 201 8.85 11.28 0.21
CA ASN A 201 9.88 10.79 1.11
C ASN A 201 10.63 9.61 0.51
N ALA A 202 11.95 9.61 0.71
CA ALA A 202 12.76 8.44 0.43
C ALA A 202 12.44 7.31 1.42
N ALA A 203 12.43 6.07 0.93
CA ALA A 203 12.48 4.88 1.77
C ALA A 203 13.79 4.85 2.60
N ALA A 204 13.78 4.10 3.69
CA ALA A 204 15.02 3.87 4.43
C ALA A 204 16.02 3.10 3.55
N LYS A 205 17.32 3.27 3.84
CA LYS A 205 18.35 2.51 3.13
C LYS A 205 18.21 1.05 3.50
N ALA A 206 18.16 0.18 2.48
CA ALA A 206 18.09 -1.26 2.69
C ALA A 206 19.24 -1.73 3.59
N ASP A 207 18.89 -2.39 4.70
CA ASP A 207 19.82 -3.10 5.57
C ASP A 207 19.84 -4.58 5.20
N GLU A 208 20.99 -5.04 4.73
CA GLU A 208 21.25 -6.45 4.37
C GLU A 208 21.20 -7.39 5.59
N ASN A 209 21.31 -6.84 6.81
CA ASN A 209 21.34 -7.60 8.07
C ASN A 209 20.02 -7.58 8.85
N PHE A 210 18.98 -6.93 8.32
CA PHE A 210 17.67 -6.83 8.98
C PHE A 210 17.06 -8.20 9.42
N PRO A 211 17.20 -9.30 8.65
CA PRO A 211 16.73 -10.62 9.10
C PRO A 211 17.47 -11.15 10.35
N VAL A 212 18.73 -10.72 10.54
CA VAL A 212 19.63 -11.19 11.60
C VAL A 212 19.36 -10.47 12.92
N LEU A 213 18.92 -9.21 12.90
CA LEU A 213 18.65 -8.44 14.13
C LEU A 213 17.36 -8.87 14.86
N SER A 214 16.46 -9.61 14.20
CA SER A 214 15.32 -10.26 14.90
C SER A 214 15.73 -11.50 15.70
N LYS A 215 16.93 -12.06 15.42
CA LYS A 215 17.54 -13.05 16.29
C LYS A 215 18.36 -12.30 17.34
N LYS A 216 17.76 -12.05 18.52
CA LYS A 216 18.57 -11.97 19.75
C LYS A 216 19.50 -13.19 19.70
N THR A 217 20.80 -12.95 19.61
CA THR A 217 21.82 -13.99 19.58
C THR A 217 21.83 -14.71 20.93
N CYS A 218 21.01 -15.75 21.07
CA CYS A 218 21.25 -16.78 22.07
C CYS A 218 22.29 -17.74 21.49
N SER A 219 23.54 -17.59 21.89
CA SER A 219 24.58 -18.59 21.68
C SER A 219 25.32 -18.79 23.00
N GLY A 220 25.38 -20.04 23.47
CA GLY A 220 26.13 -20.43 24.66
C GLY A 220 25.30 -21.19 25.68
N VAL A 221 25.75 -22.39 26.03
CA VAL A 221 25.26 -23.21 27.14
C VAL A 221 25.52 -22.45 28.45
N LEU A 222 24.46 -22.20 29.22
CA LEU A 222 24.33 -21.43 30.48
C LEU A 222 23.95 -19.93 30.36
N ALA A 223 22.65 -19.67 30.58
CA ALA A 223 21.98 -18.57 31.32
C ALA A 223 22.63 -17.16 31.27
N THR A 224 21.98 -16.05 30.87
CA THR A 224 20.61 -15.54 31.05
C THR A 224 20.34 -14.45 29.99
N CYS A 225 19.12 -14.37 29.43
CA CYS A 225 18.67 -13.18 28.70
C CYS A 225 17.90 -12.28 29.67
N GLN A 226 18.43 -11.09 29.97
CA GLN A 226 17.63 -10.03 30.60
C GLN A 226 16.81 -9.31 29.52
N THR A 227 15.62 -8.86 29.93
CA THR A 227 14.54 -8.31 29.11
C THR A 227 14.95 -7.10 28.31
#